data_AF-A0A7C4H8A4-F1
#
_entry.id   AF-A0A7C4H8A4-F1
#
_cell.length_a   1.000
_cell.length_b   1.000
_cell.length_c   1.000
_cell.angle_alpha   90.00
_cell.angle_beta   90.00
_cell.angle_gamma   90.00
#
_symmetry.space_group_name_H-M   'P 1'
#
loop_
_entity.id
_entity.type
_entity.pdbx_description
1 polymer ?
#
loop_
_entity_poly.entity_id
_entity_poly.type
_entity_poly.pdbx_seq_one_letter_code
_entity_poly.pdbx_strand_id
1 'polypeptide(L)'
;MALNTRDRDKVVKSIARWLAGLKPSFGDKHYFEKYSSAKKAIEKLVPYRGLRICPFCRKKFLRSSALVSHLVKNHMHELEELIDEE
;
A
#
# COMPACT_ATOMS: atom_id res chain seq x y z
N MET A 1 14.56 -3.28 12.06
CA MET A 1 15.10 -4.09 10.93
C MET A 1 15.00 -3.25 9.68
N ALA A 2 16.13 -2.95 9.04
CA ALA A 2 16.12 -2.23 7.76
C ALA A 2 15.39 -3.07 6.71
N LEU A 3 14.55 -2.41 5.90
CA LEU A 3 13.77 -3.05 4.84
C LEU A 3 14.68 -3.46 3.67
N ASN A 4 14.91 -4.77 3.53
CA ASN A 4 15.56 -5.33 2.34
C ASN A 4 14.71 -5.09 1.08
N THR A 5 15.35 -4.90 -0.08
CA THR A 5 14.69 -4.63 -1.38
C THR A 5 13.61 -5.66 -1.74
N ARG A 6 13.83 -6.94 -1.41
CA ARG A 6 12.84 -8.01 -1.67
C ARG A 6 11.61 -7.96 -0.78
N ASP A 7 11.72 -7.34 0.40
CA ASP A 7 10.60 -7.15 1.32
C ASP A 7 9.85 -5.85 1.04
N ARG A 8 10.50 -4.83 0.47
CA ARG A 8 9.86 -3.58 0.01
C ARG A 8 8.71 -3.84 -0.96
N ASP A 9 8.95 -4.62 -2.03
CA ASP A 9 7.92 -4.96 -3.01
C ASP A 9 6.70 -5.66 -2.35
N LYS A 10 6.94 -6.54 -1.36
CA LYS A 10 5.86 -7.20 -0.62
C LYS A 10 5.09 -6.22 0.26
N VAL A 11 5.78 -5.28 0.92
CA VAL A 11 5.16 -4.22 1.73
C VAL A 11 4.28 -3.35 0.82
N VAL A 12 4.81 -2.83 -0.28
CA VAL A 12 4.07 -2.00 -1.25
C VAL A 12 2.83 -2.72 -1.77
N LYS A 13 2.97 -3.98 -2.22
CA LYS A 13 1.82 -4.79 -2.67
C LYS A 13 0.79 -5.00 -1.57
N SER A 14 1.25 -5.20 -0.33
CA SER A 14 0.36 -5.35 0.82
C SER A 14 -0.38 -4.05 1.15
N ILE A 15 0.27 -2.89 1.07
CA ILE A 15 -0.35 -1.58 1.28
C ILE A 15 -1.37 -1.31 0.18
N ALA A 16 -1.02 -1.53 -1.08
CA ALA A 16 -1.93 -1.37 -2.22
C ALA A 16 -3.19 -2.22 -2.07
N ARG A 17 -3.02 -3.48 -1.62
CA ARG A 17 -4.13 -4.40 -1.36
C ARG A 17 -5.03 -3.92 -0.22
N TRP A 18 -4.43 -3.44 0.87
CA TRP A 18 -5.16 -2.86 2.01
C TRP A 18 -5.92 -1.59 1.64
N LEU A 19 -5.29 -0.69 0.87
CA LEU A 19 -5.91 0.53 0.33
C LEU A 19 -7.15 0.18 -0.50
N ALA A 20 -7.08 -0.87 -1.30
CA ALA A 20 -8.21 -1.35 -2.09
C ALA A 20 -9.30 -2.07 -1.26
N GLY A 21 -9.17 -2.11 0.08
CA GLY A 21 -10.11 -2.72 1.01
C GLY A 21 -10.06 -4.26 1.02
N LEU A 22 -9.02 -4.86 0.47
CA LEU A 22 -8.91 -6.32 0.34
C LEU A 22 -8.16 -6.90 1.55
N LYS A 23 -8.62 -8.08 2.00
CA LYS A 23 -7.90 -8.91 2.99
C LYS A 23 -6.48 -9.25 2.52
N PRO A 24 -5.52 -9.54 3.41
CA PRO A 24 -4.17 -9.97 3.02
C PRO A 24 -4.18 -11.15 2.04
N SER A 25 -3.17 -11.23 1.18
CA SER A 25 -3.04 -12.33 0.21
C SER A 25 -2.65 -13.66 0.86
N PHE A 26 -2.01 -13.60 2.03
CA PHE A 26 -1.51 -14.77 2.75
C PHE A 26 -1.51 -14.50 4.25
N GLY A 27 -2.00 -15.45 5.05
CA GLY A 27 -2.15 -15.33 6.50
C GLY A 27 -3.23 -14.33 6.94
N ASP A 28 -3.22 -14.00 8.23
CA ASP A 28 -4.26 -13.17 8.86
C ASP A 28 -3.92 -11.67 8.90
N LYS A 29 -2.66 -11.30 8.66
CA LYS A 29 -2.14 -9.93 8.79
C LYS A 29 -1.50 -9.44 7.52
N HIS A 30 -1.60 -8.13 7.26
CA HIS A 30 -0.89 -7.52 6.14
C HIS A 30 0.62 -7.51 6.38
N TYR A 31 1.40 -7.67 5.31
CA TYR A 31 2.86 -7.77 5.40
C TYR A 31 3.51 -6.52 6.02
N PHE A 32 2.94 -5.35 5.74
CA PHE A 32 3.40 -4.07 6.28
C PHE A 32 3.26 -3.95 7.80
N GLU A 33 2.38 -4.73 8.45
CA GLU A 33 2.17 -4.66 9.91
C GLU A 33 3.40 -5.09 10.71
N LYS A 34 4.36 -5.77 10.07
CA LYS A 34 5.63 -6.17 10.67
C LYS A 34 6.64 -5.02 10.77
N TYR A 35 6.40 -3.90 10.07
CA TYR A 35 7.35 -2.81 9.92
C TYR A 35 6.77 -1.53 10.51
N SER A 36 7.47 -0.94 11.49
CA SER A 36 7.07 0.31 12.14
C SER A 36 7.05 1.49 11.18
N SER A 37 7.98 1.56 10.23
CA SER A 37 8.05 2.61 9.20
C SER A 37 6.79 2.64 8.32
N ALA A 38 6.30 1.47 7.92
CA ALA A 38 5.08 1.37 7.11
C ALA A 38 3.81 1.77 7.87
N LYS A 39 3.83 1.80 9.21
CA LYS A 39 2.66 2.19 10.02
C LYS A 39 2.30 3.67 9.84
N LYS A 40 3.30 4.56 9.76
CA LYS A 40 3.09 5.99 9.51
C LYS A 40 2.51 6.24 8.11
N ALA A 41 3.05 5.54 7.10
CA ALA A 41 2.50 5.57 5.74
C ALA A 41 1.01 5.19 5.74
N ILE A 42 0.65 4.14 6.48
CA ILE A 42 -0.73 3.69 6.61
C ILE A 42 -1.63 4.76 7.24
N GLU A 43 -1.21 5.45 8.30
CA GLU A 43 -1.99 6.52 8.93
C GLU A 43 -2.36 7.63 7.93
N LYS A 44 -1.42 8.05 7.07
CA LYS A 44 -1.67 9.01 5.98
C LYS A 44 -2.67 8.46 4.94
N LEU A 45 -2.67 7.15 4.74
CA LEU A 45 -3.45 6.45 3.72
C LEU A 45 -4.82 5.94 4.19
N VAL A 46 -5.08 5.91 5.51
CA VAL A 46 -6.38 5.52 6.12
C VAL A 46 -7.58 6.17 5.45
N PRO A 47 -7.59 7.49 5.14
CA PRO A 47 -8.75 8.13 4.53
C PRO A 47 -9.15 7.55 3.18
N TYR A 48 -8.20 6.93 2.46
CA TYR A 48 -8.41 6.36 1.13
C TYR A 48 -8.75 4.86 1.17
N ARG A 49 -8.72 4.24 2.36
CA ARG A 49 -8.95 2.80 2.50
C ARG A 49 -10.37 2.43 2.08
N GLY A 50 -10.49 1.48 1.14
CA GLY A 50 -11.78 1.02 0.61
C GLY A 50 -12.44 2.00 -0.35
N LEU A 51 -11.95 3.24 -0.42
CA LEU A 51 -12.29 4.16 -1.48
C LEU A 51 -11.53 3.68 -2.72
N ARG A 52 -12.25 3.34 -3.79
CA ARG A 52 -11.65 2.93 -5.07
C ARG A 52 -11.02 4.13 -5.78
N ILE A 53 -10.18 4.89 -5.07
CA ILE A 53 -9.59 6.16 -5.46
C ILE A 53 -8.10 6.09 -5.12
N CYS A 54 -7.25 6.45 -6.07
CA CYS A 54 -5.82 6.54 -5.82
C CYS A 54 -5.52 7.77 -4.94
N PRO A 55 -4.76 7.62 -3.83
CA PRO A 55 -4.37 8.75 -2.97
C PRO A 55 -3.40 9.73 -3.65
N PHE A 56 -2.64 9.27 -4.65
CA PHE A 56 -1.61 10.08 -5.32
C PHE A 56 -2.17 10.90 -6.49
N CYS A 57 -2.82 10.23 -7.45
CA CYS A 57 -3.35 10.89 -8.65
C CYS A 57 -4.87 11.14 -8.61
N ARG A 58 -5.55 10.80 -7.50
CA ARG A 58 -7.00 10.96 -7.29
C ARG A 58 -7.89 10.26 -8.34
N LYS A 59 -7.31 9.38 -9.15
CA LYS A 59 -8.05 8.60 -10.16
C LYS A 59 -9.02 7.62 -9.48
N LYS A 60 -10.26 7.60 -9.95
CA LYS A 60 -11.30 6.65 -9.49
C LYS A 60 -11.27 5.37 -10.33
N PHE A 61 -11.54 4.24 -9.67
CA PHE A 61 -11.53 2.91 -10.26
C PHE A 61 -12.85 2.19 -10.01
N LEU A 62 -13.28 1.36 -10.96
CA LEU A 62 -14.49 0.56 -10.82
C LEU A 62 -14.25 -0.71 -9.97
N ARG A 63 -13.03 -1.26 -10.00
CA ARG A 63 -12.68 -2.51 -9.34
C ARG A 63 -11.48 -2.33 -8.41
N SER A 64 -11.50 -2.97 -7.25
CA SER A 64 -10.39 -2.96 -6.29
C SER A 64 -9.09 -3.49 -6.91
N SER A 65 -9.15 -4.56 -7.71
CA SER A 65 -7.98 -5.12 -8.41
C SER A 65 -7.31 -4.14 -9.37
N ALA A 66 -8.09 -3.25 -10.01
CA ALA A 66 -7.58 -2.22 -10.90
C ALA A 66 -6.83 -1.14 -10.11
N LEU A 67 -7.35 -0.73 -8.94
CA LEU A 67 -6.65 0.18 -8.04
C LEU A 67 -5.33 -0.44 -7.55
N VAL A 68 -5.32 -1.70 -7.12
CA VAL A 68 -4.08 -2.39 -6.68
C VAL A 68 -3.04 -2.38 -7.79
N SER A 69 -3.43 -2.79 -8.99
CA SER A 69 -2.51 -2.84 -10.14
C SER A 69 -2.00 -1.45 -10.53
N HIS A 70 -2.85 -0.43 -10.43
CA HIS A 70 -2.47 0.95 -10.69
C HIS A 70 -1.42 1.44 -9.69
N LEU A 71 -1.62 1.22 -8.39
CA LEU A 71 -0.69 1.62 -7.34
C LEU A 71 0.67 0.95 -7.52
N VAL A 72 0.70 -0.36 -7.72
CA VAL A 72 1.96 -1.12 -7.86
C VAL A 72 2.72 -0.77 -9.13
N LYS A 73 2.04 -0.39 -10.22
CA LYS A 73 2.70 -0.08 -11.50
C LYS A 73 3.08 1.39 -11.69
N ASN A 74 2.31 2.31 -11.12
CA ASN A 74 2.44 3.75 -11.41
C ASN A 74 2.85 4.56 -10.19
N HIS A 75 2.65 4.04 -8.99
CA HIS A 75 2.89 4.74 -7.72
C HIS A 75 3.72 3.89 -6.76
N MET A 76 4.58 3.01 -7.30
CA MET A 76 5.47 2.19 -6.48
C MET A 76 6.46 3.07 -5.74
N HIS A 77 7.07 4.04 -6.43
CA HIS A 77 8.07 4.91 -5.85
C HIS A 77 7.48 5.82 -4.77
N GLU A 78 6.33 6.43 -5.02
CA GLU A 78 5.65 7.29 -4.06
C GLU A 78 5.18 6.51 -2.80
N LEU A 79 4.84 5.22 -2.96
CA LEU A 79 4.57 4.36 -1.81
C LEU A 79 5.84 4.02 -1.03
N GLU A 80 6.98 3.85 -1.70
CA GLU A 80 8.27 3.64 -1.02
C GLU A 80 8.72 4.89 -0.28
N GLU A 81 8.62 6.07 -0.90
CA GLU A 81 8.93 7.36 -0.26
C GLU A 81 8.08 7.57 1.00
N LEU A 82 6.78 7.27 0.96
CA LEU A 82 5.92 7.36 2.14
C LEU A 82 6.33 6.42 3.28
N ILE A 83 6.95 5.27 2.97
CA ILE A 83 7.45 4.33 3.98
C ILE A 83 8.78 4.83 4.55
N ASP A 84 9.62 5.45 3.72
CA ASP A 84 10.94 5.95 4.09
C ASP A 84 10.89 7.35 4.76
N GLU A 85 9.76 8.08 4.68
CA GLU A 85 9.48 9.26 5.50
C GLU A 85 9.36 8.89 6.99
N GLU A 86 10.50 8.85 7.70
CA GLU A 86 10.60 8.68 9.16
C GLU A 86 10.10 9.89 9.95
#